data_AF-A0A836K3G6-F1
#
_entry.id   AF-A0A836K3G6-F1
#
_cell.length_a   1.000
_cell.length_b   1.000
_cell.length_c   1.000
_cell.angle_alpha   90.00
_cell.angle_beta   90.00
_cell.angle_gamma   90.00
#
_symmetry.space_group_name_H-M   'P 1'
#
loop_
_entity.id
_entity.type
_entity.pdbx_description
1 polymer ?
#
loop_
_entity_poly.entity_id
_entity_poly.type
_entity_poly.pdbx_seq_one_letter_code
_entity_poly.pdbx_strand_id
1 'polypeptide(L)'
;MAKFNEFRYELLPHLAYWPDLASYDFFLFPNLKKWFGGKRFITREQLIAEIDAYFERLDKSYYSDGLKKLENRWIKCIELKGDYVKK
;
A
#
# COMPACT_ATOMS: atom_id res chain seq x y z
N MET A 1 1.87 11.80 -18.82
CA MET A 1 3.00 12.59 -18.26
C MET A 1 2.67 14.07 -18.09
N ALA A 2 1.94 14.72 -19.01
CA ALA A 2 1.62 16.15 -18.95
C ALA A 2 1.13 16.66 -17.58
N LYS A 3 0.21 15.94 -16.93
CA LYS A 3 -0.39 16.35 -15.65
C LYS A 3 0.56 16.18 -14.44
N PHE A 4 1.43 15.18 -14.45
CA PHE A 4 2.44 15.01 -13.38
C PHE A 4 3.50 16.12 -13.44
N ASN A 5 3.91 16.49 -14.65
CA ASN A 5 4.86 17.58 -14.89
C ASN A 5 4.27 18.94 -14.50
N GLU A 6 2.98 19.16 -14.76
CA GLU A 6 2.25 20.37 -14.34
C GLU A 6 2.27 20.54 -12.81
N PHE A 7 2.03 19.46 -12.07
CA PHE A 7 2.09 19.46 -10.61
C PHE A 7 3.52 19.32 -10.03
N ARG A 8 4.54 19.22 -10.89
CA ARG A 8 5.95 19.03 -10.51
C ARG A 8 6.19 17.81 -9.62
N TYR A 9 5.42 16.74 -9.82
CA TYR A 9 5.67 15.48 -9.14
C TYR A 9 6.81 14.73 -9.80
N GLU A 10 7.73 14.21 -8.99
CA GLU A 10 8.72 13.25 -9.43
C GLU A 10 8.06 11.86 -9.53
N LEU A 11 8.26 11.20 -10.68
CA LEU A 11 7.79 9.84 -10.89
C LEU A 11 8.88 8.86 -10.48
N LEU A 12 8.65 8.13 -9.39
CA LEU A 12 9.54 7.07 -8.97
C LEU A 12 9.44 5.86 -9.92
N PRO A 13 10.57 5.27 -10.34
CA PRO A 13 10.55 4.07 -11.17
C PRO A 13 9.92 2.91 -10.39
N HIS A 14 9.00 2.19 -11.04
CA HIS A 14 8.34 1.01 -10.47
C HIS A 14 8.49 -0.17 -11.44
N LEU A 15 8.97 -1.31 -10.94
CA LEU A 15 9.12 -2.53 -11.74
C LEU A 15 7.74 -3.10 -12.10
N ALA A 16 7.60 -3.60 -13.33
CA ALA A 16 6.38 -4.28 -13.75
C ALA A 16 6.19 -5.58 -12.94
N TYR A 17 4.95 -5.86 -12.49
CA TYR A 17 4.59 -7.08 -11.76
C TYR A 17 5.27 -7.29 -10.39
N TRP A 18 5.71 -6.21 -9.72
CA TRP A 18 6.31 -6.26 -8.37
C TRP A 18 5.38 -5.71 -7.27
N PRO A 19 4.31 -6.43 -6.90
CA PRO A 19 3.43 -6.02 -5.80
C PRO A 19 4.18 -5.99 -4.46
N ASP A 20 5.28 -6.73 -4.32
CA ASP A 20 6.10 -6.73 -3.12
C ASP A 20 6.82 -5.40 -2.86
N LEU A 21 6.93 -4.52 -3.87
CA LEU A 21 7.53 -3.19 -3.74
C LEU A 21 6.50 -2.06 -3.75
N ALA A 22 5.20 -2.40 -3.68
CA ALA A 22 4.13 -1.44 -3.48
C ALA A 22 3.64 -1.52 -2.03
N SER A 23 3.84 -0.45 -1.25
CA SER A 23 3.38 -0.38 0.15
C SER A 23 1.88 -0.64 0.28
N TYR A 24 1.08 -0.27 -0.71
CA TYR A 24 -0.35 -0.58 -0.76
C TYR A 24 -0.62 -2.09 -0.80
N ASP A 25 0.11 -2.84 -1.61
CA ASP A 25 -0.15 -4.26 -1.87
C ASP A 25 0.38 -5.20 -0.78
N PHE A 26 1.57 -4.92 -0.24
CA PHE A 26 2.15 -5.78 0.80
C PHE A 26 1.76 -5.37 2.23
N PHE A 27 1.37 -4.11 2.45
CA PHE A 27 1.10 -3.58 3.79
C PHE A 27 -0.35 -3.11 3.98
N LEU A 28 -0.83 -2.14 3.19
CA LEU A 28 -2.16 -1.56 3.44
C LEU A 28 -3.31 -2.54 3.18
N PHE A 29 -3.40 -3.08 1.95
CA PHE A 29 -4.51 -3.95 1.56
C PHE A 29 -4.61 -5.24 2.37
N PRO A 30 -3.51 -5.92 2.75
CA PRO A 30 -3.61 -7.08 3.64
C PRO A 30 -4.24 -6.75 5.00
N ASN A 31 -3.91 -5.58 5.57
CA ASN A 31 -4.49 -5.15 6.85
C ASN A 31 -5.95 -4.70 6.70
N LEU A 32 -6.28 -4.01 5.61
CA LEU A 32 -7.67 -3.66 5.28
C LEU A 32 -8.53 -4.91 5.04
N LYS A 33 -8.01 -5.93 4.33
CA LYS A 33 -8.69 -7.20 4.14
C LYS A 33 -8.97 -7.92 5.46
N LYS A 34 -8.03 -7.89 6.40
CA LYS A 34 -8.25 -8.42 7.76
C LYS A 34 -9.36 -7.68 8.47
N TRP A 35 -9.40 -6.35 8.35
CA TRP A 35 -10.46 -5.52 8.93
C TRP A 35 -11.85 -5.82 8.35
N PHE A 36 -11.93 -6.15 7.07
CA PHE A 36 -13.17 -6.58 6.41
C PHE A 36 -13.51 -8.05 6.63
N GLY A 37 -12.64 -8.83 7.27
CA GLY A 37 -12.87 -10.25 7.52
C GLY A 37 -14.23 -10.48 8.17
N GLY A 38 -15.08 -11.26 7.49
CA GLY A 38 -16.41 -11.64 8.00
C GLY A 38 -17.50 -10.57 7.84
N LYS A 39 -17.19 -9.37 7.36
CA LYS A 39 -18.19 -8.32 7.09
C LYS A 39 -18.84 -8.54 5.73
N ARG A 40 -20.16 -8.34 5.65
CA ARG A 40 -20.92 -8.30 4.38
C ARG A 40 -21.55 -6.92 4.26
N PHE A 41 -21.29 -6.26 3.13
CA PHE A 41 -21.85 -4.95 2.82
C PHE A 41 -22.96 -5.14 1.80
N ILE A 42 -24.15 -4.61 2.09
CA ILE A 42 -25.32 -4.72 1.19
C ILE A 42 -25.33 -3.55 0.21
N THR A 43 -24.86 -2.38 0.65
CA THR A 43 -24.81 -1.17 -0.18
C THR A 43 -23.39 -0.60 -0.26
N ARG A 44 -23.17 0.24 -1.27
CA ARG A 44 -21.89 0.93 -1.47
C ARG A 44 -21.61 1.92 -0.34
N GLU A 45 -22.62 2.55 0.21
CA GLU A 45 -22.52 3.55 1.29
C GLU A 45 -22.02 2.90 2.58
N GLN A 46 -22.49 1.68 2.89
CA GLN A 46 -21.98 0.90 4.02
C GLN A 46 -20.50 0.56 3.85
N LEU A 47 -20.09 0.16 2.64
CA LEU A 47 -18.68 -0.13 2.35
C LEU A 47 -17.81 1.13 2.49
N ILE A 48 -18.26 2.27 1.96
CA ILE A 48 -17.53 3.55 2.07
C ILE A 48 -17.39 3.96 3.54
N ALA A 49 -18.48 3.95 4.30
CA ALA A 49 -18.44 4.30 5.72
C ALA A 49 -17.49 3.41 6.52
N GLU A 50 -17.42 2.11 6.21
CA GLU A 50 -16.49 1.19 6.86
C GLU A 50 -15.03 1.42 6.45
N ILE A 51 -14.79 1.79 5.20
CA ILE A 51 -13.46 2.22 4.71
C ILE A 51 -13.02 3.48 5.45
N ASP A 52 -13.89 4.49 5.54
CA ASP A 52 -13.60 5.76 6.19
C ASP A 52 -13.29 5.53 7.68
N ALA A 53 -14.13 4.76 8.37
CA ALA A 53 -13.91 4.39 9.78
C ALA A 53 -12.58 3.64 10.00
N TYR A 54 -12.18 2.79 9.05
CA TYR A 54 -10.88 2.12 9.12
C TYR A 54 -9.73 3.14 9.05
N PHE A 55 -9.76 4.05 8.07
CA PHE A 55 -8.69 5.01 7.86
C PHE A 55 -8.62 6.10 8.94
N GLU A 56 -9.76 6.51 9.51
CA GLU A 56 -9.83 7.43 10.65
C GLU A 56 -9.14 6.88 11.91
N ARG A 57 -9.14 5.55 12.08
CA ARG A 57 -8.48 4.89 13.21
C ARG A 57 -6.96 4.81 13.05
N LEU A 58 -6.44 4.91 11.82
CA LEU A 58 -5.01 4.77 11.56
C LEU A 58 -4.29 6.09 11.87
N ASP A 59 -3.30 6.01 12.75
CA ASP A 59 -2.47 7.15 13.08
C ASP A 59 -1.37 7.38 12.02
N LYS A 60 -0.72 8.54 12.07
CA LYS A 60 0.34 8.88 11.11
C LYS A 60 1.51 7.89 11.13
N SER A 61 1.83 7.32 12.30
CA SER A 61 2.91 6.35 12.45
C SER A 61 2.65 5.07 11.66
N TYR A 62 1.40 4.61 11.56
CA TYR A 62 1.03 3.45 10.74
C TYR A 62 1.51 3.58 9.29
N TYR A 63 1.28 4.74 8.67
CA TYR A 63 1.74 4.99 7.30
C TYR A 63 3.25 5.12 7.22
N SER A 64 3.87 5.79 8.20
CA SER A 64 5.33 5.90 8.27
C SER A 64 6.01 4.54 8.40
N ASP A 65 5.41 3.61 9.13
CA ASP A 65 5.92 2.24 9.30
C ASP A 65 5.77 1.42 8.02
N GLY A 66 4.68 1.64 7.26
CA GLY A 66 4.53 1.08 5.92
C GLY A 66 5.65 1.53 4.97
N LEU A 67 6.04 2.80 5.03
CA LEU A 67 7.14 3.35 4.23
C LEU A 67 8.51 2.83 4.67
N LYS A 68 8.80 2.74 5.98
CA LYS A 68 10.04 2.12 6.48
C LYS A 68 10.14 0.65 6.06
N LYS A 69 9.02 -0.07 6.03
CA LYS A 69 8.99 -1.46 5.52
C LYS A 69 9.25 -1.52 4.03
N LEU A 70 8.87 -0.52 3.25
CA LEU A 70 9.18 -0.44 1.82
C LEU A 70 10.70 -0.30 1.61
N GLU A 71 11.36 0.58 2.37
CA GLU A 71 12.82 0.72 2.34
C GLU A 71 13.54 -0.61 2.61
N ASN A 72 13.14 -1.32 3.67
CA ASN A 72 13.69 -2.65 3.99
C ASN A 72 13.46 -3.67 2.86
N ARG A 73 12.34 -3.57 2.14
CA ARG A 73 12.03 -4.46 1.01
C ARG A 73 12.86 -4.12 -0.23
N TRP A 74 13.17 -2.85 -0.47
CA TRP A 74 14.12 -2.47 -1.53
C TRP A 74 15.50 -3.07 -1.28
N ILE A 75 16.01 -2.99 -0.05
CA ILE A 75 17.30 -3.60 0.33
C ILE A 75 17.28 -5.11 0.04
N LYS A 76 16.24 -5.82 0.50
CA LYS A 76 16.09 -7.26 0.25
C LYS A 76 15.99 -7.61 -1.24
N CYS A 77 15.28 -6.80 -2.03
CA CYS A 77 15.20 -6.99 -3.48
C CYS A 77 16.60 -6.95 -4.13
N ILE A 78 17.45 -6.01 -3.70
CA ILE A 78 18.83 -5.89 -4.18
C ILE A 78 19.65 -7.12 -3.76
N GLU A 79 19.56 -7.55 -2.49
CA GLU A 79 20.24 -8.75 -1.99
C GLU A 79 19.84 -10.02 -2.75
N LEU A 80 18.56 -10.11 -3.12
CA LEU A 80 17.99 -11.21 -3.91
C LEU A 80 18.23 -11.06 -5.42
N LYS A 81 19.01 -10.06 -5.86
CA LYS A 81 19.31 -9.78 -7.27
C LYS A 81 18.06 -9.64 -8.14
N GLY A 82 17.00 -9.03 -7.60
CA GLY A 82 15.74 -8.86 -8.31
C GLY A 82 14.84 -10.10 -8.28
N ASP A 83 14.98 -11.01 -7.31
CA ASP A 83 13.97 -12.03 -7.03
C ASP A 83 12.94 -11.52 -5.99
N TYR A 84 11.80 -12.20 -5.91
CA TYR A 84 10.67 -11.82 -5.06
C TYR A 84 11.04 -11.82 -3.57
N VAL A 85 10.63 -10.76 -2.88
CA VAL A 85 10.79 -10.66 -1.42
C VAL A 85 9.65 -11.41 -0.74
N LYS A 86 9.96 -12.58 -0.15
CA LYS A 86 8.97 -13.37 0.61
C LYS A 86 8.32 -12.52 1.73
N LYS A 87 7.01 -12.73 1.91
CA LYS A 87 6.20 -12.12 2.96
C LYS A 87 6.54 -12.66 4.35
#